data_AF-A0A9R1AGL3-F1
#
_entry.id   AF-A0A9R1AGL3-F1
#
_cell.length_a   1.000
_cell.length_b   1.000
_cell.length_c   1.000
_cell.angle_alpha   90.00
_cell.angle_beta   90.00
_cell.angle_gamma   90.00
#
_symmetry.space_group_name_H-M   'P 1'
#
loop_
_entity.id
_entity.type
_entity.pdbx_description
1 polymer ?
#
loop_
_entity_poly.entity_id
_entity_poly.type
_entity_poly.pdbx_seq_one_letter_code
_entity_poly.pdbx_strand_id
1 'polypeptide(L)'
;MTFEAIKLLEPAHVDMLWRMYNIDHGLIVQEVSKGSNAEILGIQKGDVIESINGKPVSTTIELENMLMSTCKGLAEVHISVGVFHTLKEERSTVELSAKLSKLGEVITS
;
A
#
# COMPACT_ATOMS: atom_id res chain seq x y z
N MET A 1 8.02 9.76 -2.80
CA MET A 1 8.84 8.57 -2.45
C MET A 1 8.10 7.36 -2.98
N THR A 2 8.74 6.47 -3.73
CA THR A 2 8.01 5.37 -4.38
C THR A 2 8.06 4.10 -3.53
N PHE A 3 6.88 3.53 -3.27
CA PHE A 3 6.76 2.18 -2.73
C PHE A 3 7.11 1.20 -3.88
N GLU A 4 8.39 0.88 -4.05
CA GLU A 4 8.86 0.07 -5.18
C GLU A 4 8.21 -1.33 -5.23
N ALA A 5 7.64 -1.81 -4.12
CA ALA A 5 6.97 -3.10 -4.04
C ALA A 5 5.54 -3.10 -4.61
N ILE A 6 4.80 -2.00 -4.51
CA ILE A 6 3.37 -1.94 -4.82
C ILE A 6 3.02 -0.58 -5.40
N LYS A 7 2.44 -0.57 -6.59
CA LYS A 7 1.82 0.61 -7.16
C LYS A 7 0.38 0.71 -6.68
N LEU A 8 0.02 1.86 -6.11
CA LEU A 8 -1.29 2.09 -5.51
C LEU A 8 -2.09 3.09 -6.33
N LEU A 9 -3.39 2.85 -6.42
CA LEU A 9 -4.37 3.75 -7.00
C LEU A 9 -5.11 4.46 -5.88
N GLU A 10 -5.05 5.79 -5.90
CA GLU A 10 -5.95 6.63 -5.11
C GLU A 10 -7.36 6.52 -5.70
N PRO A 11 -8.38 6.22 -4.88
CA PRO A 11 -9.73 6.09 -5.36
C PRO A 11 -10.36 7.47 -5.60
N ALA A 12 -9.91 8.19 -6.62
CA ALA A 12 -10.59 9.42 -7.06
C ALA A 12 -12.01 9.14 -7.59
N HIS A 13 -12.31 7.88 -7.98
CA HIS A 13 -13.56 7.50 -8.66
C HIS A 13 -14.17 6.16 -8.21
N VAL A 14 -13.72 5.58 -7.10
CA VAL A 14 -14.01 4.15 -6.82
C VAL A 14 -15.17 3.94 -5.83
N ASP A 15 -15.94 4.98 -5.51
CA ASP A 15 -17.03 5.01 -4.50
C ASP A 15 -17.96 3.77 -4.53
N MET A 16 -18.23 3.24 -5.73
CA MET A 16 -19.11 2.08 -5.91
C MET A 16 -18.52 0.76 -5.39
N LEU A 17 -17.21 0.53 -5.49
CA LEU A 17 -16.57 -0.70 -5.02
C LEU A 17 -16.46 -0.74 -3.49
N TRP A 18 -16.20 0.41 -2.85
CA TRP A 18 -16.14 0.57 -1.39
C TRP A 18 -17.45 0.13 -0.72
N ARG A 19 -18.58 0.58 -1.28
CA ARG A 19 -19.92 0.25 -0.79
C ARG A 19 -20.28 -1.22 -0.94
N MET A 20 -19.77 -1.89 -1.96
CA MET A 20 -20.04 -3.32 -2.18
C MET A 20 -19.34 -4.21 -1.15
N TYR A 21 -18.13 -3.83 -0.73
CA TYR A 21 -17.30 -4.62 0.20
C TYR A 21 -17.27 -4.07 1.64
N ASN A 22 -18.12 -3.08 1.95
CA ASN A 22 -18.16 -2.37 3.23
C ASN A 22 -16.76 -1.90 3.67
N ILE A 23 -16.01 -1.35 2.71
CA ILE A 23 -14.73 -0.73 2.98
C ILE A 23 -15.00 0.78 2.99
N ASP A 24 -14.67 1.48 4.07
CA ASP A 24 -14.87 2.93 4.14
C ASP A 24 -13.70 3.70 3.52
N HIS A 25 -12.48 3.16 3.65
CA HIS A 25 -11.23 3.84 3.28
C HIS A 25 -10.10 2.85 2.95
N GLY A 26 -9.23 3.21 2.00
CA GLY A 26 -8.13 2.35 1.57
C GLY A 26 -7.49 2.76 0.24
N LEU A 27 -6.46 2.03 -0.16
CA LEU A 27 -5.77 2.19 -1.45
C LEU A 27 -5.82 0.89 -2.24
N ILE A 28 -6.13 0.98 -3.54
CA ILE A 28 -6.23 -0.21 -4.39
C ILE A 28 -4.84 -0.54 -4.93
N VAL A 29 -4.45 -1.81 -4.83
CA VAL A 29 -3.24 -2.34 -5.43
C VAL A 29 -3.40 -2.36 -6.95
N GLN A 30 -2.73 -1.45 -7.64
CA GLN A 30 -2.69 -1.40 -9.11
C GLN A 30 -1.76 -2.47 -9.67
N GLU A 31 -0.58 -2.58 -9.08
CA GLU A 31 0.48 -3.46 -9.54
C GLU A 31 1.36 -3.87 -8.37
N VAL A 32 1.90 -5.08 -8.43
CA VAL A 32 2.86 -5.60 -7.45
C VAL A 32 4.14 -5.94 -8.19
N SER A 33 5.27 -5.47 -7.68
CA SER A 33 6.58 -5.73 -8.28
C SER A 33 6.98 -7.18 -8.08
N LYS A 34 7.46 -7.82 -9.14
CA LYS A 34 7.95 -9.21 -9.10
C LYS A 34 9.15 -9.35 -8.18
N GLY A 35 9.16 -10.39 -7.36
CA GLY A 35 10.19 -10.66 -6.35
C GLY A 35 10.14 -9.74 -5.13
N SER A 36 9.11 -8.90 -5.00
CA SER A 36 8.92 -8.06 -3.81
C SER A 36 8.31 -8.86 -2.66
N ASN A 37 8.48 -8.35 -1.44
CA ASN A 37 7.82 -8.94 -0.26
C ASN A 37 6.29 -8.95 -0.40
N ALA A 38 5.71 -7.98 -1.10
CA ALA A 38 4.29 -7.95 -1.38
C ALA A 38 3.83 -9.16 -2.22
N GLU A 39 4.57 -9.51 -3.28
CA GLU A 39 4.29 -10.70 -4.09
C GLU A 39 4.47 -11.99 -3.27
N ILE A 40 5.55 -12.08 -2.50
CA ILE A 40 5.86 -13.25 -1.66
C ILE A 40 4.77 -13.49 -0.61
N LEU A 41 4.19 -12.42 -0.06
CA LEU A 41 3.10 -12.47 0.91
C LEU A 41 1.72 -12.65 0.25
N GLY A 42 1.66 -12.81 -1.07
CA GLY A 42 0.44 -13.09 -1.80
C GLY A 42 -0.46 -11.88 -2.08
N ILE A 43 0.07 -10.66 -1.91
CA ILE A 43 -0.61 -9.44 -2.36
C ILE A 43 -0.63 -9.43 -3.88
N GLN A 44 -1.79 -9.13 -4.44
CA GLN A 44 -2.02 -9.11 -5.87
C GLN A 44 -2.70 -7.81 -6.31
N LYS A 45 -2.65 -7.56 -7.63
CA LYS A 45 -3.43 -6.48 -8.23
C LYS A 45 -4.92 -6.66 -7.93
N GLY A 46 -5.57 -5.57 -7.54
CA GLY A 46 -6.98 -5.55 -7.15
C GLY A 46 -7.22 -5.78 -5.65
N ASP A 47 -6.20 -6.13 -4.86
CA ASP A 47 -6.32 -6.11 -3.40
C ASP A 47 -6.45 -4.66 -2.89
N VAL A 48 -7.03 -4.48 -1.71
CA VAL A 48 -7.24 -3.16 -1.10
C VAL A 48 -6.44 -3.07 0.19
N ILE A 49 -5.56 -2.08 0.30
CA ILE A 49 -4.85 -1.76 1.53
C ILE A 49 -5.75 -0.86 2.37
N GLU A 50 -6.24 -1.37 3.51
CA GLU A 50 -7.14 -0.65 4.42
C GLU A 50 -6.36 0.09 5.51
N SER A 51 -5.22 -0.45 5.96
CA SER A 51 -4.46 0.11 7.08
C SER A 51 -2.97 -0.23 7.05
N ILE A 52 -2.18 0.60 7.74
CA ILE A 52 -0.72 0.43 7.89
C ILE A 52 -0.32 0.75 9.33
N ASN A 53 0.44 -0.15 9.95
CA ASN A 53 0.78 -0.16 11.36
C ASN A 53 -0.45 0.02 12.26
N GLY A 54 -1.57 -0.59 11.89
CA GLY A 54 -2.85 -0.46 12.58
C GLY A 54 -3.55 0.90 12.42
N LYS A 55 -3.02 1.80 11.58
CA LYS A 55 -3.65 3.08 11.25
C LYS A 55 -4.38 2.99 9.91
N PRO A 56 -5.64 3.43 9.80
CA PRO A 56 -6.36 3.45 8.53
C PRO A 56 -5.65 4.38 7.55
N VAL A 57 -5.62 3.99 6.27
CA VAL A 57 -4.99 4.80 5.21
C VAL A 57 -5.99 5.01 4.08
N SER A 58 -6.18 6.27 3.68
CA SER A 58 -7.15 6.59 2.62
C SER A 58 -6.50 7.14 1.35
N THR A 59 -5.28 7.68 1.47
CA THR A 59 -4.59 8.38 0.39
C THR A 59 -3.11 7.99 0.34
N THR A 60 -2.50 8.12 -0.84
CA THR A 60 -1.06 7.86 -1.00
C THR A 60 -0.22 8.86 -0.20
N ILE A 61 -0.73 10.08 -0.02
CA ILE A 61 -0.12 11.13 0.79
C ILE A 61 -0.07 10.72 2.27
N GLU A 62 -1.15 10.15 2.81
CA GLU A 62 -1.15 9.64 4.19
C GLU A 62 -0.20 8.47 4.37
N LEU A 63 -0.22 7.51 3.43
CA LEU A 63 0.76 6.43 3.36
C LEU A 63 2.19 6.97 3.43
N GLU A 64 2.54 7.90 2.53
CA GLU A 64 3.87 8.48 2.46
C GLU A 64 4.26 9.18 3.78
N ASN A 65 3.34 9.94 4.39
CA ASN A 65 3.59 10.58 5.68
C ASN A 65 3.80 9.57 6.82
N MET A 66 3.03 8.47 6.86
CA MET A 66 3.20 7.40 7.85
C MET A 66 4.54 6.70 7.69
N LEU A 67 4.94 6.42 6.44
CA LEU A 67 6.25 5.87 6.13
C LEU A 67 7.34 6.82 6.62
N MET A 68 7.32 8.09 6.19
CA MET A 68 8.29 9.11 6.61
C MET A 68 8.39 9.23 8.14
N SER A 69 7.27 9.17 8.84
CA SER A 69 7.24 9.21 10.32
C SER A 69 7.90 8.00 10.98
N THR A 70 7.85 6.85 10.30
CA THR A 70 8.46 5.59 10.76
C THR A 70 9.95 5.54 10.38
N CYS A 71 10.34 6.23 9.32
CA CYS A 71 11.72 6.41 8.86
C CYS A 71 12.53 7.35 9.75
N LYS A 72 12.84 6.92 10.98
CA LYS A 72 13.81 7.61 11.86
C LYS A 72 15.26 7.38 11.41
N GLY A 73 15.55 7.50 10.11
CA GLY A 73 16.90 7.32 9.53
C GLY A 73 17.25 5.90 9.10
N LEU A 74 16.29 4.98 9.06
CA LEU A 74 16.49 3.62 8.54
C LEU A 74 16.24 3.58 7.03
N ALA A 75 17.11 2.89 6.29
CA ALA A 75 16.95 2.63 4.86
C ALA A 75 15.79 1.65 4.57
N GLU A 76 15.46 0.82 5.56
CA GLU A 76 14.41 -0.19 5.50
C GLU A 76 13.53 -0.06 6.73
N VAL A 77 12.21 -0.06 6.52
CA VAL A 77 11.22 0.02 7.60
C VAL A 77 10.27 -1.16 7.49
N HIS A 78 10.10 -1.89 8.59
CA HIS A 78 9.09 -2.94 8.70
C HIS A 78 7.77 -2.30 9.10
N ILE A 79 6.73 -2.54 8.31
CA ILE A 79 5.37 -2.07 8.55
C ILE A 79 4.39 -3.23 8.46
N SER A 80 3.39 -3.26 9.33
CA SER A 80 2.29 -4.22 9.21
C SER A 80 1.18 -3.60 8.37
N VAL A 81 0.74 -4.26 7.31
CA VAL A 81 -0.25 -3.74 6.36
C VAL A 81 -1.49 -4.61 6.40
N GLY A 82 -2.65 -4.00 6.68
CA GLY A 82 -3.95 -4.64 6.58
C GLY A 82 -4.43 -4.60 5.13
N VAL A 83 -4.61 -5.78 4.54
CA VAL A 83 -5.00 -5.98 3.15
C VAL A 83 -6.32 -6.74 3.11
N PHE A 84 -7.28 -6.22 2.36
CA PHE A 84 -8.49 -6.92 1.98
C PHE A 84 -8.30 -7.56 0.60
N HIS A 85 -8.34 -8.89 0.57
CA HIS A 85 -8.28 -9.67 -0.65
C HIS A 85 -9.65 -9.67 -1.32
N THR A 86 -9.80 -8.90 -2.39
CA THR A 86 -11.09 -8.78 -3.10
C THR A 86 -11.55 -10.09 -3.73
N LEU A 87 -10.60 -10.94 -4.15
CA LEU A 87 -10.90 -12.25 -4.75
C LEU A 87 -11.32 -13.32 -3.73
N LYS A 88 -10.86 -13.21 -2.49
CA LYS A 88 -11.16 -14.16 -1.41
C LYS A 88 -12.19 -13.63 -0.41
N GLU A 89 -12.50 -12.34 -0.50
CA GLU A 89 -13.32 -11.59 0.45
C GLU A 89 -12.80 -11.74 1.90
N GLU A 90 -11.47 -11.78 2.04
CA GLU A 90 -10.77 -12.07 3.30
C GLU A 90 -9.81 -10.93 3.67
N ARG A 91 -9.71 -10.62 4.96
CA ARG A 91 -8.75 -9.64 5.50
C ARG A 91 -7.52 -10.36 6.04
N SER A 92 -6.37 -9.91 5.61
CA SER A 92 -5.07 -10.41 6.04
C SER A 92 -4.20 -9.25 6.49
N THR A 93 -3.45 -9.45 7.57
CA THR A 93 -2.38 -8.53 7.97
C THR A 93 -1.05 -9.12 7.55
N VAL A 94 -0.29 -8.38 6.74
CA VAL A 94 0.99 -8.81 6.18
C VAL A 94 2.09 -7.83 6.57
N GLU A 95 3.24 -8.34 6.99
CA GLU A 95 4.38 -7.50 7.35
C GLU A 95 5.26 -7.23 6.14
N LEU A 96 5.28 -5.99 5.68
CA LEU A 96 6.08 -5.55 4.54
C LEU A 96 7.31 -4.78 5.04
N SER A 97 8.46 -5.04 4.41
CA SER A 97 9.57 -4.10 4.49
C SER A 97 9.47 -3.11 3.33
N ALA A 98 9.30 -1.84 3.69
CA ALA A 98 9.36 -0.73 2.76
C ALA A 98 10.81 -0.24 2.69
N LYS A 99 11.42 -0.33 1.51
CA LYS A 99 12.66 0.41 1.21
C LYS A 99 12.30 1.84 0.86
N LEU A 100 12.86 2.79 1.60
CA LEU A 100 12.68 4.20 1.27
C LEU A 100 13.82 4.66 0.40
N SER A 101 13.65 4.38 -0.88
CA SER A 101 14.42 5.03 -1.91
C SER A 101 13.97 6.50 -1.96
N LYS A 102 14.90 7.41 -1.64
CA LYS A 102 14.69 8.86 -1.72
C LYS A 102 14.32 9.17 -3.18
N LEU A 103 13.04 9.37 -3.47
CA LEU A 103 12.61 9.78 -4.80
C LEU A 103 13.15 11.19 -5.03
N GLY A 104 14.23 11.24 -5.79
CA GLY A 104 14.86 12.46 -6.24
C GLY A 104 15.41 12.25 -7.63
N GLU A 105 14.59 11.76 -8.56
CA GLU A 105 14.77 12.15 -9.96
C GLU A 105 13.43 12.04 -10.70
N VAL A 106 12.83 13.21 -10.92
CA VAL A 106 11.92 13.42 -12.04
C VAL A 106 12.82 13.35 -13.27
N ILE A 107 12.98 12.16 -13.86
CA ILE A 107 13.57 12.06 -15.19
C ILE A 107 12.46 12.42 -16.18
N THR A 108 12.24 13.71 -16.38
CA THR A 108 11.72 14.20 -17.67
C THR A 108 12.86 14.07 -18.67
N SER A 109 12.71 13.16 -19.63
CA SER A 109 13.39 13.24 -20.93
C SER A 109 12.34 13.51 -22.00
#